data_AF-A0A7R9PSR6-F1
#
_entry.id   AF-A0A7R9PSR6-F1
#
_cell.length_a   1.000
_cell.length_b   1.000
_cell.length_c   1.000
_cell.angle_alpha   90.00
_cell.angle_beta   90.00
_cell.angle_gamma   90.00
#
_symmetry.space_group_name_H-M   'P 1'
#
loop_
_entity.id
_entity.type
_entity.pdbx_description
1 polymer ?
#
loop_
_entity_poly.entity_id
_entity_poly.type
_entity_poly.pdbx_seq_one_letter_code
_entity_poly.pdbx_strand_id
1 'polypeptide(L)'
;MYFGEAVALYFTFLGFYTTALLVPMVLGILQMLLSSETLAFFCVFNVLWVTLFLEAWKRKCSELAFTWGTIGMTGLDEPRPNYHGTMAIDTITGRYQPQFPKWKTYLRMYAVSFPIVFLCMLGAFFVMLVSFWTEEYLMARRERGVRMGRLLVTLPSIVYTALVYIMNTYYRRLATHLTEWENHRTQSQFDRHRVTKLVLFEFVNNFMSLFYIAFYIRDMDMLRSQLAVMLIILQAINNFQEAMLPLLIKQYGKR
;
A
#
# COMPACT_ATOMS: atom_id res chain seq x y z
N MET A 1 14.34 -24.55 -6.41
CA MET A 1 13.50 -23.43 -6.90
C MET A 1 14.32 -22.59 -7.86
N TYR A 2 13.80 -22.27 -9.04
CA TYR A 2 14.57 -21.52 -10.05
C TYR A 2 14.74 -20.02 -9.70
N PHE A 3 13.75 -19.39 -9.08
CA PHE A 3 13.73 -17.93 -8.80
C PHE A 3 13.94 -17.56 -7.32
N GLY A 4 14.28 -18.52 -6.45
CA GLY A 4 14.43 -18.32 -5.00
C GLY A 4 13.11 -18.34 -4.22
N GLU A 5 13.21 -18.40 -2.88
CA GLU A 5 12.06 -18.60 -1.98
C GLU A 5 11.18 -17.36 -1.88
N ALA A 6 11.75 -16.15 -1.96
CA ALA A 6 10.98 -14.91 -1.90
C ALA A 6 9.98 -14.76 -3.05
N VAL A 7 10.43 -15.08 -4.28
CA VAL A 7 9.57 -15.05 -5.48
C VAL A 7 8.53 -16.17 -5.41
N ALA A 8 8.92 -17.36 -4.98
CA ALA A 8 8.00 -18.48 -4.81
C ALA A 8 6.90 -18.18 -3.77
N LEU A 9 7.25 -17.52 -2.67
CA LEU A 9 6.29 -17.11 -1.63
C LEU A 9 5.27 -16.10 -2.15
N TYR A 10 5.71 -15.14 -2.97
CA TYR A 10 4.81 -14.18 -3.63
C TYR A 10 3.77 -14.87 -4.53
N PHE A 11 4.20 -15.74 -5.45
CA PHE A 11 3.25 -16.42 -6.35
C PHE A 11 2.35 -17.41 -5.61
N THR A 12 2.87 -18.07 -4.58
CA THR A 12 2.06 -18.97 -3.73
C THR A 12 1.00 -18.18 -2.96
N PHE A 13 1.37 -17.01 -2.42
CA PHE A 13 0.42 -16.10 -1.79
C PHE A 13 -0.64 -15.63 -2.77
N LEU A 14 -0.25 -15.24 -3.97
CA LEU A 14 -1.17 -14.77 -4.99
C LEU A 14 -2.21 -15.83 -5.35
N GLY A 15 -1.79 -17.09 -5.56
CA GLY A 15 -2.72 -18.20 -5.81
C GLY A 15 -3.62 -18.53 -4.61
N PHE A 16 -3.09 -18.46 -3.39
CA PHE A 16 -3.89 -18.63 -2.18
C PHE A 16 -4.91 -17.51 -2.00
N TYR A 17 -4.53 -16.27 -2.29
CA TYR A 17 -5.39 -15.10 -2.19
C TYR A 17 -6.52 -15.12 -3.23
N THR A 18 -6.22 -15.45 -4.50
CA THR A 18 -7.25 -15.52 -5.55
C THR A 18 -8.29 -16.60 -5.27
N THR A 19 -7.87 -17.77 -4.78
CA THR A 19 -8.79 -18.84 -4.38
C THR A 19 -9.61 -18.45 -3.14
N ALA A 20 -9.01 -17.80 -2.16
CA ALA A 20 -9.71 -17.31 -0.97
C ALA A 20 -10.73 -16.20 -1.28
N LEU A 21 -10.52 -15.40 -2.33
CA LEU A 21 -11.47 -14.35 -2.74
C LEU A 21 -12.73 -14.90 -3.42
N LEU A 22 -12.74 -16.15 -3.88
CA LEU A 22 -13.92 -16.74 -4.53
C LEU A 22 -15.12 -16.82 -3.57
N VAL A 23 -14.89 -17.12 -2.30
CA VAL A 23 -15.95 -17.24 -1.29
C VAL A 23 -16.66 -15.90 -1.02
N PRO A 24 -15.96 -14.79 -0.67
CA PRO A 24 -16.61 -13.49 -0.50
C PRO A 24 -17.16 -12.93 -1.81
N MET A 25 -16.60 -13.30 -2.97
CA MET A 25 -17.16 -12.92 -4.27
C MET A 25 -18.55 -13.55 -4.49
N VAL A 26 -18.68 -14.87 -4.30
CA VAL A 26 -19.97 -15.58 -4.47
C VAL A 26 -21.00 -15.07 -3.47
N LEU A 27 -20.62 -14.91 -2.20
CA LEU A 27 -21.52 -14.39 -1.17
C LEU A 27 -21.86 -12.92 -1.38
N GLY A 28 -20.95 -12.12 -1.93
CA GLY A 28 -21.20 -10.74 -2.32
C GLY A 28 -22.24 -10.63 -3.44
N ILE A 29 -22.12 -11.46 -4.48
CA ILE A 29 -23.12 -11.53 -5.56
C ILE A 29 -24.48 -11.98 -5.01
N LEU A 30 -24.49 -12.99 -4.15
CA LEU A 30 -25.72 -13.47 -3.50
C LEU A 30 -26.36 -12.36 -2.64
N GLN A 31 -25.57 -11.59 -1.90
CA GLN A 31 -26.06 -10.43 -1.14
C GLN A 31 -26.70 -9.35 -2.03
N MET A 32 -26.20 -9.14 -3.26
CA MET A 32 -26.80 -8.18 -4.20
C MET A 32 -28.18 -8.62 -4.70
N LEU A 33 -28.49 -9.92 -4.65
CA LEU A 33 -29.79 -10.48 -5.05
C LEU A 33 -30.78 -10.57 -3.86
N LEU A 34 -30.29 -10.57 -2.63
CA LEU A 34 -31.09 -10.66 -1.41
C LEU A 34 -31.53 -9.30 -0.87
N SER A 35 -32.48 -9.31 0.06
CA SER A 35 -32.98 -8.11 0.73
C SER A 35 -31.91 -7.46 1.62
N SER A 36 -32.04 -6.14 1.83
CA SER A 36 -31.10 -5.35 2.65
C SER A 36 -31.01 -5.78 4.12
N GLU A 37 -31.99 -6.53 4.62
CA GLU A 37 -31.99 -7.09 5.99
C GLU A 37 -30.84 -8.08 6.22
N THR A 38 -30.37 -8.73 5.16
CA THR A 38 -29.27 -9.72 5.23
C THR A 38 -27.88 -9.08 5.27
N LEU A 39 -27.78 -7.76 5.07
CA LEU A 39 -26.50 -7.04 4.95
C LEU A 39 -25.65 -7.12 6.23
N ALA A 40 -26.28 -7.11 7.40
CA ALA A 40 -25.58 -7.26 8.68
C ALA A 40 -24.85 -8.61 8.78
N PHE A 41 -25.49 -9.70 8.33
CA PHE A 41 -24.88 -11.02 8.30
C PHE A 41 -23.69 -11.06 7.34
N PHE A 42 -23.81 -10.42 6.17
CA PHE A 42 -22.72 -10.32 5.21
C PHE A 42 -21.49 -9.58 5.78
N CYS A 43 -21.70 -8.49 6.52
CA CYS A 43 -20.61 -7.74 7.17
C CYS A 43 -19.88 -8.60 8.22
N VAL A 44 -20.62 -9.30 9.08
CA VAL A 44 -20.05 -10.20 10.10
C VAL A 44 -19.27 -11.33 9.42
N PHE A 45 -19.86 -11.94 8.39
CA PHE A 45 -19.19 -12.97 7.60
C PHE A 45 -17.87 -12.46 7.01
N ASN A 46 -17.84 -11.26 6.41
CA ASN A 46 -16.64 -10.70 5.78
C ASN A 46 -15.50 -10.52 6.80
N VAL A 47 -15.80 -9.96 7.98
CA VAL A 47 -14.82 -9.80 9.07
C VAL A 47 -14.27 -11.16 9.51
N LEU A 48 -15.14 -12.15 9.73
CA LEU A 48 -14.73 -13.50 10.08
C LEU A 48 -13.87 -14.13 8.97
N TRP A 49 -14.27 -13.98 7.71
CA TRP A 49 -13.53 -14.52 6.57
C TRP A 49 -12.12 -13.94 6.47
N VAL A 50 -11.96 -12.62 6.64
CA VAL A 50 -10.63 -11.99 6.65
C VAL A 50 -9.75 -12.55 7.77
N THR A 51 -10.30 -12.75 8.98
CA THR A 51 -9.53 -13.35 10.09
C THR A 51 -9.12 -14.79 9.80
N LEU A 52 -10.04 -15.62 9.27
CA LEU A 52 -9.77 -17.01 8.89
C LEU A 52 -8.73 -17.08 7.77
N PHE A 53 -8.85 -16.22 6.76
CA PHE A 53 -7.90 -16.11 5.66
C PHE A 53 -6.48 -15.82 6.17
N LEU A 54 -6.32 -14.82 7.04
CA LEU A 54 -5.02 -14.43 7.58
C LEU A 54 -4.39 -15.56 8.42
N GLU A 55 -5.17 -16.23 9.27
CA GLU A 55 -4.66 -17.36 10.07
C GLU A 55 -4.32 -18.59 9.21
N ALA A 56 -5.14 -18.89 8.22
CA ALA A 56 -4.86 -19.96 7.26
C ALA A 56 -3.58 -19.68 6.46
N TRP A 57 -3.37 -18.42 6.04
CA TRP A 57 -2.14 -18.02 5.37
C TRP A 57 -0.91 -18.12 6.28
N LYS A 58 -0.99 -17.69 7.55
CA LYS A 58 0.10 -17.85 8.52
C LYS A 58 0.47 -19.34 8.67
N ARG A 59 -0.51 -20.22 8.79
CA ARG A 59 -0.28 -21.67 8.84
C ARG A 59 0.41 -22.19 7.58
N LYS A 60 -0.04 -21.74 6.40
CA LYS A 60 0.56 -22.13 5.12
C LYS A 60 2.00 -21.63 4.99
N CYS A 61 2.29 -20.40 5.41
CA CYS A 61 3.65 -19.87 5.46
C CYS A 61 4.58 -20.74 6.32
N SER A 62 4.12 -21.21 7.49
CA SER A 62 4.91 -22.10 8.34
C SER A 62 5.19 -23.45 7.68
N GLU A 63 4.20 -24.05 7.01
CA GLU A 63 4.36 -25.29 6.24
C GLU A 63 5.37 -25.13 5.09
N LEU A 64 5.28 -24.02 4.34
CA LEU A 64 6.20 -23.71 3.24
C LEU A 64 7.62 -23.47 3.76
N ALA A 65 7.76 -22.69 4.83
CA ALA A 65 9.07 -22.44 5.45
C ALA A 65 9.72 -23.76 5.92
N PHE A 66 8.93 -24.69 6.48
CA PHE A 66 9.40 -26.02 6.87
C PHE A 66 9.85 -26.82 5.65
N THR A 67 9.01 -26.90 4.63
CA THR A 67 9.26 -27.68 3.41
C THR A 67 10.48 -27.16 2.64
N TRP A 68 10.69 -25.85 2.65
CA TRP A 68 11.82 -25.20 1.98
C TRP A 68 13.08 -25.13 2.86
N GLY A 69 13.00 -25.54 4.13
CA GLY A 69 14.12 -25.50 5.06
C GLY A 69 14.58 -24.08 5.44
N THR A 70 13.73 -23.07 5.28
CA THR A 70 14.05 -21.65 5.57
C THR A 70 13.64 -21.20 6.96
N ILE A 71 13.16 -22.12 7.81
CA ILE A 71 12.84 -21.84 9.21
C ILE A 71 14.09 -21.35 9.94
N GLY A 72 14.00 -20.18 10.57
CA GLY A 72 15.05 -19.63 11.43
C GLY A 72 16.23 -18.97 10.70
N MET A 73 16.24 -18.98 9.35
CA MET A 73 17.35 -18.40 8.57
C MET A 73 17.48 -16.87 8.73
N THR A 74 16.40 -16.18 9.14
CA THR A 74 16.39 -14.73 9.39
C THR A 74 17.34 -14.26 10.50
N GLY A 75 17.79 -15.16 11.38
CA GLY A 75 18.76 -14.84 12.44
C GLY A 75 20.23 -14.78 11.95
N LEU A 76 20.49 -15.34 10.77
CA LEU A 76 21.83 -15.46 10.17
C LEU A 76 22.11 -14.39 9.11
N ASP A 77 21.17 -13.46 8.89
CA ASP A 77 21.32 -12.39 7.92
C ASP A 77 22.53 -11.50 8.25
N GLU A 78 23.42 -11.35 7.27
CA GLU A 78 24.57 -10.47 7.39
C GLU A 78 24.13 -8.99 7.45
N PRO A 79 24.94 -8.13 8.09
CA PRO A 79 24.68 -6.69 8.07
C PRO A 79 24.63 -6.17 6.62
N ARG A 80 23.66 -5.32 6.31
CA ARG A 80 23.57 -4.68 4.99
C ARG A 80 24.82 -3.82 4.73
N PRO A 81 25.22 -3.59 3.46
CA PRO A 81 26.41 -2.81 3.13
C PRO A 81 26.41 -1.37 3.71
N ASN A 82 25.24 -0.74 3.78
CA ASN A 82 25.06 0.62 4.30
C ASN A 82 24.82 0.66 5.82
N TYR A 83 25.06 -0.44 6.53
CA TYR A 83 24.97 -0.45 7.98
C TYR A 83 26.28 0.04 8.59
N HIS A 84 26.18 1.04 9.46
CA HIS A 84 27.34 1.68 10.07
C HIS A 84 27.26 1.62 11.58
N GLY A 85 28.41 1.45 12.24
CA GLY A 85 28.49 1.31 13.69
C GLY A 85 29.93 1.18 14.15
N THR A 86 30.11 1.02 15.46
CA THR A 86 31.43 0.71 16.03
C THR A 86 31.74 -0.76 15.76
N MET A 87 32.93 -1.07 15.26
CA MET A 87 33.35 -2.45 15.02
C MET A 87 33.50 -3.19 16.36
N ALA A 88 32.82 -4.32 16.50
CA ALA A 88 32.85 -5.15 17.70
C ALA A 88 32.66 -6.62 17.34
N ILE A 89 33.11 -7.52 18.22
CA ILE A 89 32.91 -8.96 18.03
C ILE A 89 31.43 -9.28 18.33
N ASP A 90 30.75 -9.90 17.37
CA ASP A 90 29.38 -10.37 17.56
C ASP A 90 29.36 -11.58 18.50
N THR A 91 28.48 -11.52 19.50
CA THR A 91 28.34 -12.57 20.53
C THR A 91 27.79 -13.89 19.99
N ILE A 92 27.05 -13.84 18.87
CA ILE A 92 26.43 -15.02 18.27
C ILE A 92 27.37 -15.65 17.24
N THR A 93 27.88 -14.83 16.30
CA THR A 93 28.69 -15.33 15.19
C THR A 93 30.19 -15.36 15.47
N GLY A 94 30.66 -14.67 16.51
CA GLY A 94 32.08 -14.51 16.82
C GLY A 94 32.87 -13.67 15.79
N ARG A 95 32.20 -13.10 14.78
CA ARG A 95 32.83 -12.32 13.71
C ARG A 95 32.98 -10.85 14.11
N TYR A 96 34.02 -10.21 13.61
CA TYR A 96 34.24 -8.77 13.77
C TYR A 96 33.33 -8.01 12.80
N GLN A 97 32.28 -7.36 13.31
CA GLN A 97 31.24 -6.71 12.51
C GLN A 97 30.87 -5.34 13.09
N PRO A 98 30.35 -4.40 12.28
CA PRO A 98 29.80 -3.15 12.82
C PRO A 98 28.63 -3.46 13.75
N GLN A 99 28.57 -2.76 14.89
CA GLN A 99 27.45 -2.80 15.82
C GLN A 99 26.98 -1.39 16.14
N PHE A 100 25.66 -1.19 16.12
CA PHE A 100 25.00 0.07 16.47
C PHE A 100 23.99 -0.16 17.59
N PRO A 101 23.97 0.68 18.64
CA PRO A 101 23.07 0.48 19.77
C PRO A 101 21.61 0.61 19.34
N LYS A 102 20.83 -0.44 19.57
CA LYS A 102 19.42 -0.55 19.13
C LYS A 102 18.53 0.59 19.64
N TRP A 103 18.77 1.08 20.86
CA TRP A 103 17.99 2.17 21.44
C TRP A 103 18.09 3.47 20.61
N LYS A 104 19.26 3.74 19.99
CA LYS A 104 19.42 4.90 19.10
C LYS A 104 18.60 4.73 17.83
N THR A 105 18.56 3.53 17.24
CA THR A 105 17.72 3.22 16.08
C THR A 105 16.23 3.39 16.42
N TYR A 106 15.78 2.85 17.56
CA TYR A 106 14.39 3.03 17.98
C TYR A 106 14.04 4.48 18.27
N LEU A 107 14.94 5.24 18.89
CA LEU A 107 14.75 6.68 19.12
C LEU A 107 14.63 7.44 17.80
N ARG A 108 15.52 7.18 16.82
CA ARG A 108 15.43 7.75 15.47
C ARG A 108 14.10 7.42 14.80
N MET A 109 13.66 6.18 14.90
CA MET A 109 12.42 5.72 14.28
C MET A 109 11.17 6.35 14.90
N TYR A 110 11.04 6.31 16.23
CA TYR A 110 9.83 6.78 16.91
C TYR A 110 9.79 8.29 17.12
N ALA A 111 10.93 8.95 17.37
CA ALA A 111 10.95 10.39 17.66
C ALA A 111 11.07 11.26 16.39
N VAL A 112 11.58 10.73 15.27
CA VAL A 112 11.80 11.52 14.05
C VAL A 112 11.01 10.96 12.88
N SER A 113 11.27 9.71 12.48
CA SER A 113 10.64 9.15 11.28
C SER A 113 9.12 9.03 11.39
N PHE A 114 8.61 8.53 12.52
CA PHE A 114 7.17 8.35 12.71
C PHE A 114 6.41 9.69 12.70
N PRO A 115 6.82 10.75 13.43
CA PRO A 115 6.22 12.06 13.32
C PRO A 115 6.27 12.65 11.91
N ILE A 116 7.39 12.54 11.19
CA ILE A 116 7.50 13.04 9.81
C ILE A 116 6.51 12.32 8.90
N VAL A 117 6.44 10.99 8.98
CA VAL A 117 5.48 10.20 8.20
C VAL A 117 4.05 10.59 8.51
N PHE A 118 3.72 10.78 9.79
CA PHE A 118 2.41 11.25 10.23
C PHE A 118 2.07 12.64 9.69
N LEU A 119 3.02 13.57 9.73
CA LEU A 119 2.86 14.93 9.18
C LEU A 119 2.63 14.90 7.66
N CYS A 120 3.37 14.04 6.93
CA CYS A 120 3.13 13.84 5.50
C CYS A 120 1.75 13.26 5.20
N MET A 121 1.26 12.31 6.01
CA MET A 121 -0.09 11.77 5.88
C MET A 121 -1.17 12.83 6.12
N LEU A 122 -1.01 13.66 7.16
CA LEU A 122 -1.91 14.79 7.40
C LEU A 122 -1.87 15.81 6.25
N GLY A 123 -0.69 16.10 5.71
CA GLY A 123 -0.53 16.98 4.56
C GLY A 123 -1.25 16.44 3.31
N ALA A 124 -1.10 15.15 3.02
CA ALA A 124 -1.80 14.48 1.92
C ALA A 124 -3.33 14.55 2.07
N PHE A 125 -3.82 14.30 3.29
CA PHE A 125 -5.24 14.42 3.61
C PHE A 125 -5.75 15.86 3.45
N PHE A 126 -4.97 16.86 3.88
CA PHE A 126 -5.33 18.26 3.71
C PHE A 126 -5.39 18.67 2.23
N VAL A 127 -4.41 18.25 1.42
CA VAL A 127 -4.42 18.50 -0.04
C VAL A 127 -5.69 17.93 -0.67
N MET A 128 -6.07 16.71 -0.30
CA MET A 128 -7.31 16.09 -0.76
C MET A 128 -8.55 16.92 -0.36
N LEU A 129 -8.65 17.40 0.88
CA LEU A 129 -9.78 18.25 1.31
C LEU A 129 -9.87 19.54 0.51
N VAL A 130 -8.73 20.22 0.29
CA VAL A 130 -8.69 21.46 -0.51
C VAL A 130 -9.16 21.20 -1.94
N SER A 131 -8.74 20.08 -2.55
CA SER A 131 -9.18 19.70 -3.88
C SER A 131 -10.69 19.48 -3.94
N PHE A 132 -11.28 18.77 -2.98
CA PHE A 132 -12.73 18.55 -2.93
C PHE A 132 -13.52 19.84 -2.69
N TRP A 133 -13.11 20.69 -1.76
CA TRP A 133 -13.77 21.99 -1.55
C TRP A 133 -13.70 22.88 -2.79
N THR A 134 -12.58 22.83 -3.52
CA THR A 134 -12.43 23.57 -4.78
C THR A 134 -13.38 23.05 -5.85
N GLU A 135 -13.50 21.72 -5.99
CA GLU A 135 -14.44 21.10 -6.93
C GLU A 135 -15.90 21.46 -6.61
N GLU A 136 -16.31 21.32 -5.35
CA GLU A 136 -17.65 21.66 -4.89
C GLU A 136 -17.98 23.15 -5.14
N TYR A 137 -17.04 24.05 -4.81
CA TYR A 137 -17.19 25.48 -5.04
C TYR A 137 -17.38 25.84 -6.53
N LEU A 138 -16.62 25.19 -7.42
CA LEU A 138 -16.73 25.41 -8.86
C LEU A 138 -18.03 24.83 -9.44
N MET A 139 -18.45 23.65 -8.97
CA MET A 139 -19.74 23.05 -9.36
C MET A 139 -20.91 23.96 -8.94
N ALA A 140 -20.91 24.44 -7.69
CA ALA A 140 -21.94 25.35 -7.19
C ALA A 140 -21.99 26.70 -7.94
N ARG A 141 -20.88 27.18 -8.50
CA ARG A 141 -20.86 28.39 -9.36
C ARG A 141 -21.42 28.12 -10.75
N ARG A 142 -21.14 26.94 -11.31
CA ARG A 142 -21.68 26.52 -12.61
C ARG A 142 -23.20 26.35 -12.56
N GLU A 143 -23.73 25.74 -11.50
CA GLU A 143 -25.17 25.56 -11.30
C GLU A 143 -25.92 26.89 -11.17
N ARG A 144 -25.28 27.92 -10.59
CA ARG A 144 -25.80 29.29 -10.52
C ARG A 144 -25.81 30.04 -11.87
N GLY A 145 -25.59 29.36 -12.98
CA GLY A 145 -25.73 29.91 -14.34
C GLY A 145 -24.52 30.67 -14.87
N VAL A 146 -23.39 30.68 -14.14
CA VAL A 146 -22.14 31.22 -14.66
C VAL A 146 -21.65 30.31 -15.79
N ARG A 147 -21.46 30.86 -17.00
CA ARG A 147 -20.88 30.13 -18.15
C ARG A 147 -19.41 29.81 -17.89
N MET A 148 -19.18 28.79 -17.08
CA MET A 148 -17.87 28.17 -16.87
C MET A 148 -17.66 27.12 -17.96
N GLY A 149 -16.56 27.23 -18.72
CA GLY A 149 -16.19 26.20 -19.69
C GLY A 149 -16.00 24.85 -19.01
N ARG A 150 -16.38 23.75 -19.68
CA ARG A 150 -16.27 22.37 -19.15
C ARG A 150 -14.87 22.06 -18.60
N LEU A 151 -13.84 22.60 -19.26
CA LEU A 151 -12.43 22.50 -18.86
C LEU A 151 -12.15 23.10 -17.48
N LEU A 152 -12.68 24.29 -17.16
CA LEU A 152 -12.42 24.97 -15.88
C LEU A 152 -12.93 24.18 -14.68
N VAL A 153 -14.03 23.46 -14.86
CA VAL A 153 -14.65 22.63 -13.82
C VAL A 153 -13.87 21.33 -13.60
N THR A 154 -13.25 20.78 -14.65
CA THR A 154 -12.41 19.57 -14.56
C THR A 154 -10.97 19.86 -14.11
N LEU A 155 -10.50 21.10 -14.19
CA LEU A 155 -9.12 21.46 -13.86
C LEU A 155 -8.66 21.03 -12.44
N PRO A 156 -9.45 21.21 -11.36
CA PRO A 156 -9.00 20.81 -10.03
C PRO A 156 -8.69 19.31 -9.92
N SER A 157 -9.50 18.46 -10.57
CA SER A 157 -9.30 17.01 -10.57
C SER A 157 -8.00 16.60 -11.27
N ILE A 158 -7.67 17.28 -12.38
CA ILE A 158 -6.44 17.05 -13.14
C ILE A 158 -5.23 17.51 -12.31
N VAL A 159 -5.31 18.70 -11.72
CA VAL A 159 -4.28 19.26 -10.86
C VAL A 159 -4.06 18.37 -9.64
N TYR A 160 -5.12 17.90 -8.99
CA TYR A 160 -5.05 16.97 -7.86
C TYR A 160 -4.36 15.67 -8.24
N THR A 161 -4.74 15.07 -9.38
CA THR A 161 -4.10 13.84 -9.86
C THR A 161 -2.60 14.03 -10.10
N ALA A 162 -2.20 15.16 -10.70
CA ALA A 162 -0.79 15.50 -10.90
C ALA A 162 -0.05 15.72 -9.57
N LEU A 163 -0.66 16.43 -8.62
CA LEU A 163 -0.09 16.66 -7.29
C LEU A 163 0.12 15.35 -6.52
N VAL A 164 -0.86 14.44 -6.54
CA VAL A 164 -0.74 13.12 -5.88
C VAL A 164 0.39 12.30 -6.51
N TYR A 165 0.52 12.29 -7.84
CA TYR A 165 1.61 11.61 -8.53
C TYR A 165 3.00 12.15 -8.11
N ILE A 166 3.15 13.48 -8.08
CA ILE A 166 4.37 14.15 -7.63
C ILE A 166 4.66 13.80 -6.16
N MET A 167 3.66 13.90 -5.30
CA MET A 167 3.76 13.64 -3.87
C MET A 167 4.18 12.18 -3.59
N ASN A 168 3.60 11.20 -4.29
CA ASN A 168 3.99 9.79 -4.19
C ASN A 168 5.46 9.57 -4.58
N THR A 169 5.93 10.23 -5.62
CA THR A 169 7.33 10.13 -6.07
C THR A 169 8.30 10.70 -5.03
N TYR A 170 8.00 11.88 -4.50
CA TYR A 170 8.82 12.49 -3.45
C TYR A 170 8.76 11.71 -2.14
N TYR A 171 7.59 11.23 -1.75
CA TYR A 171 7.42 10.44 -0.53
C TYR A 171 8.19 9.12 -0.60
N ARG A 172 8.24 8.44 -1.76
CA ARG A 172 9.07 7.23 -1.93
C ARG A 172 10.56 7.50 -1.66
N ARG A 173 11.07 8.64 -2.15
CA ARG A 173 12.46 9.07 -1.87
C ARG A 173 12.65 9.40 -0.40
N LEU A 174 11.74 10.17 0.19
CA LEU A 174 11.77 10.53 1.61
C LEU A 174 11.74 9.29 2.51
N ALA A 175 10.83 8.34 2.27
CA ALA A 175 10.69 7.12 3.05
C ALA A 175 11.96 6.26 2.97
N THR A 176 12.61 6.21 1.80
CA THR A 176 13.90 5.52 1.63
C THR A 176 14.98 6.22 2.46
N HIS A 177 15.09 7.54 2.34
CA HIS A 177 16.10 8.32 3.05
C HIS A 177 15.94 8.27 4.58
N LEU A 178 14.71 8.38 5.08
CA LEU A 178 14.40 8.23 6.51
C LEU A 178 14.78 6.84 7.02
N THR A 179 14.48 5.79 6.25
CA THR A 179 14.78 4.41 6.64
C THR A 179 16.28 4.11 6.54
N GLU A 180 17.02 4.78 5.65
CA GLU A 180 18.48 4.72 5.60
C GLU A 180 19.10 5.35 6.86
N TRP A 181 18.57 6.51 7.25
CA TRP A 181 19.01 7.25 8.44
C TRP A 181 18.71 6.53 9.76
N GLU A 182 17.62 5.76 9.83
CA GLU A 182 17.30 4.88 10.98
C GLU A 182 18.39 3.82 11.23
N ASN A 183 19.18 3.48 10.20
CA ASN A 183 20.31 2.54 10.26
C ASN A 183 19.93 1.14 10.76
N HIS A 184 19.05 0.46 10.01
CA HIS A 184 18.70 -0.95 10.24
C HIS A 184 19.86 -1.90 9.92
N ARG A 185 20.01 -2.98 10.70
CA ARG A 185 21.12 -3.94 10.56
C ARG A 185 20.98 -4.79 9.30
N THR A 186 19.83 -5.43 9.11
CA THR A 186 19.64 -6.38 8.00
C THR A 186 18.81 -5.78 6.88
N GLN A 187 18.97 -6.31 5.66
CA GLN A 187 18.18 -5.87 4.51
C GLN A 187 16.69 -6.12 4.72
N SER A 188 16.32 -7.27 5.33
CA SER A 188 14.92 -7.57 5.64
C SER A 188 14.29 -6.55 6.60
N GLN A 189 15.02 -6.09 7.62
CA GLN A 189 14.54 -5.04 8.53
C GLN A 189 14.34 -3.72 7.81
N PHE A 190 15.32 -3.31 6.99
CA PHE A 190 15.24 -2.09 6.20
C PHE A 190 14.01 -2.10 5.28
N ASP A 191 13.81 -3.18 4.51
CA ASP A 191 12.70 -3.28 3.57
C ASP A 191 11.34 -3.32 4.29
N ARG A 192 11.20 -4.05 5.41
CA ARG A 192 9.96 -4.06 6.21
C ARG A 192 9.56 -2.67 6.70
N HIS A 193 10.51 -1.92 7.26
CA HIS A 193 10.21 -0.57 7.76
C HIS A 193 9.95 0.42 6.62
N ARG A 194 10.67 0.31 5.49
CA ARG A 194 10.40 1.13 4.30
C ARG A 194 9.00 0.84 3.76
N VAL A 195 8.65 -0.43 3.57
CA VAL A 195 7.33 -0.86 3.09
C VAL A 195 6.23 -0.39 4.01
N THR A 196 6.41 -0.48 5.33
CA THR A 196 5.41 0.02 6.29
C THR A 196 5.12 1.51 6.10
N LYS A 197 6.16 2.35 5.94
CA LYS A 197 5.98 3.78 5.67
C LYS A 197 5.24 4.03 4.36
N LEU A 198 5.63 3.33 3.29
CA LEU A 198 5.00 3.44 1.97
C LEU A 198 3.52 3.04 2.00
N VAL A 199 3.20 1.90 2.62
CA VAL A 199 1.82 1.38 2.70
C VAL A 199 0.92 2.30 3.51
N LEU A 200 1.41 2.89 4.62
CA LEU A 200 0.61 3.84 5.41
C LEU A 200 0.26 5.10 4.60
N PHE A 201 1.22 5.62 3.84
CA PHE A 201 1.00 6.80 3.02
C PHE A 201 0.07 6.51 1.83
N GLU A 202 0.29 5.38 1.16
CA GLU A 202 -0.56 4.92 0.06
C GLU A 202 -1.99 4.61 0.54
N PHE A 203 -2.14 4.09 1.76
CA PHE A 203 -3.44 3.90 2.38
C PHE A 203 -4.21 5.23 2.53
N VAL A 204 -3.55 6.28 3.00
CA VAL A 204 -4.17 7.61 3.11
C VAL A 204 -4.60 8.14 1.75
N ASN A 205 -3.74 8.04 0.74
CA ASN A 205 -4.03 8.55 -0.60
C ASN A 205 -5.17 7.78 -1.29
N ASN A 206 -5.27 6.46 -1.09
CA ASN A 206 -6.25 5.64 -1.78
C ASN A 206 -7.61 5.55 -1.04
N PHE A 207 -7.60 5.57 0.29
CA PHE A 207 -8.81 5.30 1.07
C PHE A 207 -9.40 6.51 1.80
N MET A 208 -8.64 7.57 2.11
CA MET A 208 -9.21 8.71 2.85
C MET A 208 -10.27 9.47 2.05
N SER A 209 -10.16 9.53 0.73
CA SER A 209 -11.19 10.12 -0.14
C SER A 209 -12.50 9.34 -0.04
N LEU A 210 -12.42 8.01 -0.10
CA LEU A 210 -13.57 7.12 0.03
C LEU A 210 -14.20 7.22 1.42
N PHE A 211 -13.40 7.30 2.48
CA PHE A 211 -13.92 7.51 3.84
C PHE A 211 -14.58 8.87 4.01
N TYR A 212 -14.03 9.93 3.41
CA TYR A 212 -14.63 11.24 3.43
C TYR A 212 -16.00 11.23 2.73
N ILE A 213 -16.11 10.61 1.55
CA ILE A 213 -17.38 10.49 0.83
C ILE A 213 -18.39 9.65 1.62
N ALA A 214 -17.97 8.51 2.16
CA ALA A 214 -18.85 7.59 2.87
C ALA A 214 -19.40 8.16 4.18
N PHE A 215 -18.54 8.78 5.01
CA PHE A 215 -18.91 9.20 6.36
C PHE A 215 -19.32 10.66 6.48
N TYR A 216 -18.68 11.57 5.72
CA TYR A 216 -18.95 13.01 5.78
C TYR A 216 -20.01 13.44 4.77
N ILE A 217 -19.78 13.20 3.46
CA ILE A 217 -20.75 13.57 2.40
C ILE A 217 -21.99 12.66 2.44
N ARG A 218 -21.79 11.36 2.72
CA ARG A 218 -22.82 10.30 2.71
C ARG A 218 -23.49 10.09 1.35
N ASP A 219 -22.77 10.36 0.26
CA ASP A 219 -23.22 10.08 -1.11
C ASP A 219 -22.79 8.66 -1.52
N MET A 220 -23.74 7.74 -1.49
CA MET A 220 -23.50 6.33 -1.81
C MET A 220 -23.32 6.08 -3.32
N ASP A 221 -23.88 6.94 -4.18
CA ASP A 221 -23.77 6.80 -5.62
C ASP A 221 -22.40 7.28 -6.10
N MET A 222 -21.93 8.40 -5.56
CA MET A 222 -20.56 8.86 -5.75
C MET A 222 -19.55 7.83 -5.24
N LEU A 223 -19.78 7.25 -4.05
CA LEU A 223 -18.91 6.22 -3.49
C LEU A 223 -18.83 4.98 -4.39
N ARG A 224 -19.98 4.49 -4.87
CA ARG A 224 -20.05 3.33 -5.79
C ARG A 224 -19.30 3.59 -7.08
N SER A 225 -19.49 4.77 -7.68
CA SER A 225 -18.82 5.13 -8.93
C SER A 225 -17.29 5.21 -8.77
N GLN A 226 -16.80 5.81 -7.68
CA GLN A 226 -15.36 5.89 -7.41
C GLN A 226 -14.75 4.51 -7.11
N LEU A 227 -15.43 3.67 -6.32
CA LEU A 227 -14.99 2.29 -6.07
C LEU A 227 -14.91 1.48 -7.37
N ALA A 228 -15.90 1.61 -8.25
CA ALA A 228 -15.89 0.92 -9.55
C ALA A 228 -14.72 1.39 -10.44
N VAL A 229 -14.46 2.70 -10.49
CA VAL A 229 -13.30 3.25 -11.22
C VAL A 229 -11.99 2.70 -10.66
N MET A 230 -11.83 2.70 -9.34
CA MET A 230 -10.62 2.18 -8.69
C MET A 230 -10.43 0.68 -8.93
N LEU A 231 -11.48 -0.13 -8.82
CA LEU A 231 -11.36 -1.59 -8.96
C LEU A 231 -11.25 -2.07 -10.40
N ILE A 232 -11.85 -1.35 -11.36
CA ILE A 232 -11.90 -1.78 -12.77
C ILE A 232 -10.84 -1.04 -13.58
N ILE A 233 -10.88 0.29 -13.59
CA ILE A 233 -10.04 1.11 -14.48
C ILE A 233 -8.61 1.13 -13.98
N LEU A 234 -8.38 1.36 -12.68
CA LEU A 234 -7.02 1.41 -12.14
C LEU A 234 -6.35 0.04 -12.23
N GLN A 235 -7.07 -1.05 -11.97
CA GLN A 235 -6.53 -2.40 -12.12
C GLN A 235 -6.16 -2.70 -13.58
N ALA A 236 -6.99 -2.28 -14.54
CA ALA A 236 -6.68 -2.43 -15.96
C ALA A 236 -5.42 -1.63 -16.37
N ILE A 237 -5.29 -0.38 -15.90
CA ILE A 237 -4.11 0.46 -16.15
C ILE A 237 -2.86 -0.18 -15.54
N ASN A 238 -2.93 -0.64 -14.29
CA ASN A 238 -1.81 -1.28 -13.61
C ASN A 238 -1.36 -2.55 -14.33
N ASN A 239 -2.30 -3.44 -14.69
CA ASN A 239 -2.00 -4.66 -15.45
C ASN A 239 -1.36 -4.33 -16.82
N PHE A 240 -1.83 -3.28 -17.49
CA PHE A 240 -1.24 -2.83 -18.74
C PHE A 240 0.20 -2.32 -18.54
N GLN A 241 0.43 -1.47 -17.54
CA GLN A 241 1.76 -0.93 -17.23
C GLN A 241 2.75 -2.00 -16.77
N GLU A 242 2.29 -3.01 -16.04
CA GLU A 242 3.15 -4.06 -15.47
C GLU A 242 3.48 -5.17 -16.47
N ALA A 243 2.51 -5.61 -17.29
CA ALA A 243 2.70 -6.73 -18.20
C ALA A 243 2.88 -6.31 -19.67
N MET A 244 1.98 -5.46 -20.17
CA MET A 244 1.91 -5.18 -21.61
C MET A 244 2.95 -4.15 -22.05
N LEU A 245 3.11 -3.06 -21.30
CA LEU A 245 4.05 -1.99 -21.63
C LEU A 245 5.51 -2.50 -21.72
N PRO A 246 6.04 -3.29 -20.76
CA PRO A 246 7.40 -3.80 -20.86
C PRO A 246 7.60 -4.77 -22.03
N LEU A 247 6.57 -5.58 -22.34
CA LEU A 247 6.59 -6.48 -23.50
C LEU A 247 6.62 -5.72 -24.82
N LEU A 248 5.81 -4.66 -24.95
CA LEU A 248 5.82 -3.77 -26.11
C LEU A 248 7.18 -3.07 -26.25
N ILE A 249 7.72 -2.49 -25.18
CA ILE A 249 9.05 -1.88 -25.20
C ILE A 249 10.12 -2.89 -25.63
N LYS A 250 10.05 -4.13 -25.12
CA LYS A 250 10.99 -5.20 -25.50
C LYS A 250 10.86 -5.64 -26.96
N GLN A 251 9.64 -5.66 -27.52
CA GLN A 251 9.40 -6.03 -28.92
C GLN A 251 9.82 -4.92 -29.89
N TYR A 252 9.51 -3.66 -29.57
CA TYR A 252 9.82 -2.51 -30.42
C TYR A 252 11.26 -2.01 -30.25
N GLY A 253 11.88 -2.21 -29.08
CA GLY A 253 13.30 -1.88 -28.82
C GLY A 253 14.30 -2.91 -29.33
N LYS A 254 13.84 -3.97 -30.03
CA LYS A 254 14.67 -4.97 -30.73
C LYS A 254 14.84 -4.67 -32.24
N ARG A 255 14.36 -3.53 -32.72
CA ARG A 255 14.71 -2.93 -34.01
C ARG A 255 15.64 -1.75 -33.78
#